data_AF-A0A5C6X6Q1-F1
#
_entry.id   AF-A0A5C6X6Q1-F1
#
_cell.length_a   1.000
_cell.length_b   1.000
_cell.length_c   1.000
_cell.angle_alpha   90.00
_cell.angle_beta   90.00
_cell.angle_gamma   90.00
#
_symmetry.space_group_name_H-M   'P 1'
#
loop_
_entity.id
_entity.type
_entity.pdbx_description
1 polymer ?
#
loop_
_entity_poly.entity_id
_entity_poly.type
_entity_poly.pdbx_seq_one_letter_code
_entity_poly.pdbx_strand_id
1 'polypeptide(L)'
;MMKRWMGLFAAVLLTFSLLGEQEAWAQRNTGLGVGVGSATVASGLSLKLPAGPTAFQLTAGCWGGCDGVAASLDLLFNMPAIASADVLTLAWNFGGGGALGVGDGGLGAGAAFVAGLEFHFQPVPVDLVLEWRPGLTILPDVDIELVNFGGHARWYF
;
A
#
# COMPACT_ATOMS: atom_id res chain seq x y z
N MET A 1 -17.93 44.25 17.65
CA MET A 1 -18.12 43.61 16.34
C MET A 1 -17.07 42.53 16.03
N MET A 2 -15.77 42.72 16.28
CA MET A 2 -14.70 41.76 15.91
C MET A 2 -14.83 40.33 16.50
N LYS A 3 -15.37 40.15 17.72
CA LYS A 3 -15.55 38.83 18.35
C LYS A 3 -16.49 37.88 17.59
N ARG A 4 -17.45 38.41 16.81
CA ARG A 4 -18.38 37.60 16.00
C ARG A 4 -17.74 37.01 14.74
N TRP A 5 -16.73 37.70 14.20
CA TRP A 5 -16.04 37.27 12.97
C TRP A 5 -14.95 36.24 13.26
N MET A 6 -14.26 36.34 14.41
CA MET A 6 -13.33 35.30 14.88
C MET A 6 -14.00 33.96 15.15
N GLY A 7 -15.22 33.95 15.69
CA GLY A 7 -15.99 32.71 15.90
C GLY A 7 -16.39 32.04 14.59
N LEU A 8 -16.76 32.81 13.57
CA LEU A 8 -17.11 32.30 12.25
C LEU A 8 -15.88 31.75 11.51
N PHE A 9 -14.73 32.43 11.60
CA PHE A 9 -13.48 32.01 10.95
C PHE A 9 -12.92 30.73 11.60
N ALA A 10 -12.97 30.63 12.93
CA ALA A 10 -12.59 29.42 13.66
C ALA A 10 -13.53 28.26 13.35
N ALA A 11 -14.85 28.50 13.26
CA ALA A 11 -15.82 27.48 12.88
C ALA A 11 -15.59 26.96 11.45
N VAL A 12 -15.31 27.86 10.49
CA VAL A 12 -15.00 27.49 9.11
C VAL A 12 -13.72 26.65 9.04
N LEU A 13 -12.63 27.07 9.71
CA LEU A 13 -11.38 26.31 9.75
C LEU A 13 -11.56 24.92 10.38
N LEU A 14 -12.31 24.81 11.47
CA LEU A 14 -12.64 23.54 12.13
C LEU A 14 -13.47 22.61 11.24
N THR A 15 -14.41 23.15 10.44
CA THR A 15 -15.19 22.35 9.48
C THR A 15 -14.35 21.84 8.31
N PHE A 16 -13.38 22.62 7.82
CA PHE A 16 -12.50 22.16 6.73
C PHE A 16 -11.54 21.05 7.14
N SER A 17 -11.01 21.07 8.37
CA SER A 17 -10.15 20.01 8.88
C SER A 17 -10.88 18.68 9.11
N LEU A 18 -12.12 18.73 9.64
CA LEU A 18 -12.91 17.53 9.92
C LEU A 18 -13.47 16.87 8.64
N LEU A 19 -13.81 17.66 7.62
CA LEU A 19 -14.25 17.14 6.32
C LEU A 19 -13.10 16.46 5.58
N GLY A 20 -11.90 17.05 5.58
CA GLY A 20 -10.71 16.46 4.94
C GLY A 20 -10.27 15.13 5.57
N GLU A 21 -10.40 14.98 6.89
CA GLU A 21 -10.08 13.73 7.59
C GLU A 21 -11.09 12.61 7.27
N GLN A 22 -12.39 12.91 7.23
CA GLN A 22 -13.42 11.94 6.82
C GLN A 22 -13.26 11.52 5.35
N GLU A 23 -12.92 12.46 4.48
CA GLU A 23 -12.61 12.18 3.07
C GLU A 23 -11.38 11.28 2.94
N ALA A 24 -10.27 11.60 3.61
CA ALA A 24 -9.04 10.80 3.53
C ALA A 24 -9.22 9.36 4.06
N TRP A 25 -10.00 9.18 5.13
CA TRP A 25 -10.32 7.86 5.66
C TRP A 25 -11.20 7.05 4.69
N ALA A 26 -12.24 7.68 4.12
CA ALA A 26 -13.10 7.02 3.14
C ALA A 26 -12.32 6.65 1.87
N GLN A 27 -11.49 7.56 1.36
CA GLN A 27 -10.62 7.33 0.21
C GLN A 27 -9.69 6.13 0.42
N ARG A 28 -9.11 5.94 1.62
CA ARG A 28 -8.29 4.75 1.89
C ARG A 28 -9.07 3.44 1.90
N ASN A 29 -10.30 3.44 2.41
CA ASN A 29 -11.06 2.20 2.62
C ASN A 29 -11.88 1.76 1.41
N THR A 30 -12.17 2.67 0.48
CA THR A 30 -12.96 2.36 -0.71
C THR A 30 -12.34 2.84 -2.02
N GLY A 31 -11.38 3.76 -1.94
CA GLY A 31 -10.73 4.38 -3.09
C GLY A 31 -9.55 3.59 -3.61
N LEU A 32 -9.05 4.00 -4.78
CA LEU A 32 -7.88 3.39 -5.41
C LEU A 32 -6.61 4.05 -4.86
N GLY A 33 -5.75 3.25 -4.23
CA GLY A 33 -4.38 3.66 -3.91
C GLY A 33 -3.48 3.56 -5.13
N VAL A 34 -2.76 4.63 -5.47
CA VAL A 34 -1.78 4.68 -6.55
C VAL A 34 -0.47 5.24 -6.02
N GLY A 35 0.65 4.61 -6.36
CA GLY A 35 1.95 5.09 -5.91
C GLY A 35 3.10 4.26 -6.41
N VAL A 36 4.13 4.14 -5.58
CA VAL A 36 5.34 3.38 -5.90
C VAL A 36 5.62 2.35 -4.81
N GLY A 37 6.25 1.25 -5.19
CA GLY A 37 6.64 0.23 -4.24
C GLY A 37 7.41 -0.92 -4.86
N SER A 38 7.67 -1.91 -4.03
CA SER A 38 8.31 -3.17 -4.41
C SER A 38 7.51 -4.36 -3.89
N ALA A 39 7.57 -5.43 -4.67
CA ALA A 39 6.93 -6.71 -4.40
C ALA A 39 7.91 -7.85 -4.77
N THR A 40 7.41 -9.08 -4.84
CA THR A 40 8.21 -10.31 -4.96
C THR A 40 9.28 -10.28 -6.06
N VAL A 41 8.93 -9.85 -7.27
CA VAL A 41 9.89 -9.73 -8.40
C VAL A 41 9.82 -8.38 -9.12
N ALA A 42 8.96 -7.48 -8.68
CA ALA A 42 8.67 -6.21 -9.36
C ALA A 42 8.90 -5.02 -8.43
N SER A 43 9.51 -3.96 -8.95
CA SER A 43 9.55 -2.65 -8.29
C SER A 43 9.14 -1.56 -9.27
N GLY A 44 8.25 -0.66 -8.87
CA GLY A 44 7.72 0.38 -9.76
C GLY A 44 6.38 0.92 -9.30
N LEU A 45 5.42 0.99 -10.21
CA LEU A 45 4.06 1.44 -9.94
C LEU A 45 3.37 0.45 -9.00
N SER A 46 2.78 0.97 -7.93
CA SER A 46 1.99 0.21 -6.95
C SER A 46 0.54 0.68 -6.99
N LEU A 47 -0.39 -0.27 -7.05
CA LEU A 47 -1.82 -0.04 -6.95
C LEU A 47 -2.40 -0.89 -5.80
N LYS A 48 -3.31 -0.32 -5.01
CA LYS A 48 -4.10 -1.07 -4.01
C LYS A 48 -5.57 -0.75 -4.19
N LEU A 49 -6.36 -1.80 -4.37
CA LEU A 49 -7.82 -1.72 -4.51
C LEU A 49 -8.49 -2.45 -3.34
N PRO A 50 -9.05 -1.71 -2.37
CA PRO A 50 -9.86 -2.28 -1.30
C PRO A 50 -11.09 -3.02 -1.83
N ALA A 51 -11.42 -4.15 -1.18
CA ALA A 51 -12.55 -5.00 -1.52
C ALA A 51 -13.19 -5.57 -0.24
N GLY A 52 -13.78 -4.70 0.58
CA GLY A 52 -14.32 -5.08 1.89
C GLY A 52 -13.20 -5.42 2.88
N PRO A 53 -13.17 -6.63 3.49
CA PRO A 53 -12.11 -7.02 4.41
C PRO A 53 -10.79 -7.36 3.71
N THR A 54 -10.78 -7.44 2.37
CA THR A 54 -9.59 -7.74 1.58
C THR A 54 -9.15 -6.54 0.73
N ALA A 55 -8.00 -6.66 0.10
CA ALA A 55 -7.53 -5.74 -0.93
C ALA A 55 -6.73 -6.51 -1.99
N PHE A 56 -6.83 -6.07 -3.25
CA PHE A 56 -5.92 -6.49 -4.30
C PHE A 56 -4.77 -5.49 -4.41
N GLN A 57 -3.54 -5.98 -4.44
CA GLN A 57 -2.35 -5.15 -4.61
C GLN A 57 -1.61 -5.57 -5.87
N LEU A 58 -1.42 -4.63 -6.81
CA LEU A 58 -0.61 -4.82 -8.01
C LEU A 58 0.67 -4.02 -7.88
N THR A 59 1.81 -4.62 -8.19
CA THR A 59 3.06 -3.87 -8.41
C THR A 59 3.61 -4.22 -9.78
N ALA A 60 3.90 -3.23 -10.62
CA ALA A 60 4.45 -3.45 -11.95
C ALA A 60 5.57 -2.46 -12.26
N GLY A 61 6.64 -2.94 -12.88
CA GLY A 61 7.78 -2.09 -13.21
C GLY A 61 9.03 -2.91 -13.51
N CYS A 62 10.16 -2.44 -12.99
CA CYS A 62 11.44 -3.11 -13.15
C CYS A 62 11.43 -4.49 -12.51
N TRP A 63 12.02 -5.45 -13.20
CA TRP A 63 12.52 -6.67 -12.60
C TRP A 63 13.99 -6.50 -12.23
N GLY A 64 14.38 -6.91 -11.01
CA GLY A 64 15.79 -7.04 -10.61
C GLY A 64 16.56 -5.72 -10.76
N GLY A 65 17.62 -5.74 -11.56
CA GLY A 65 18.45 -4.57 -11.88
C GLY A 65 17.85 -3.62 -12.92
N CYS A 66 16.55 -3.70 -13.19
CA CYS A 66 15.84 -3.00 -14.29
C CYS A 66 16.28 -3.44 -15.69
N ASP A 67 16.71 -4.69 -15.88
CA ASP A 67 16.99 -5.33 -17.17
C ASP A 67 15.77 -6.05 -17.78
N GLY A 68 14.59 -5.88 -17.16
CA GLY A 68 13.34 -6.47 -17.59
C GLY A 68 12.13 -5.81 -16.96
N VAL A 69 10.95 -6.34 -17.30
CA VAL A 69 9.66 -5.92 -16.75
C VAL A 69 9.04 -7.04 -15.92
N ALA A 70 8.42 -6.69 -14.81
CA ALA A 70 7.74 -7.63 -13.94
C ALA A 70 6.42 -7.06 -13.41
N ALA A 71 5.54 -7.97 -13.00
CA ALA A 71 4.31 -7.67 -12.29
C ALA A 71 4.07 -8.67 -11.16
N SER A 72 3.56 -8.19 -10.03
CA SER A 72 3.12 -8.96 -8.87
C SER A 72 1.67 -8.62 -8.56
N LEU A 73 0.87 -9.64 -8.24
CA LEU A 73 -0.49 -9.48 -7.77
C LEU A 73 -0.66 -10.21 -6.44
N ASP A 74 -1.01 -9.46 -5.39
CA ASP A 74 -1.26 -9.97 -4.05
C ASP A 74 -2.73 -9.84 -3.68
N LEU A 75 -3.26 -10.82 -2.96
CA LEU A 75 -4.51 -10.72 -2.21
C LEU A 75 -4.16 -10.52 -0.74
N LEU A 76 -4.60 -9.42 -0.17
CA LEU A 76 -4.34 -9.02 1.21
C LEU A 76 -5.63 -9.07 2.02
N PHE A 77 -5.53 -9.47 3.28
CA PHE A 77 -6.56 -9.43 4.30
C PHE A 77 -6.22 -8.31 5.27
N ASN A 78 -7.06 -7.28 5.29
CA ASN A 78 -6.87 -6.13 6.17
C ASN A 78 -7.33 -6.51 7.58
N MET A 79 -6.48 -6.26 8.57
CA MET A 79 -6.75 -6.62 9.96
C MET A 79 -7.15 -5.39 10.77
N PRO A 80 -7.77 -5.58 11.95
CA PRO A 80 -8.05 -4.46 12.85
C PRO A 80 -6.78 -3.67 13.16
N ALA A 81 -6.94 -2.35 13.27
CA ALA A 81 -5.83 -1.46 13.62
C ALA A 81 -5.15 -1.90 14.92
N ILE A 82 -3.82 -1.82 14.95
CA ILE A 82 -3.00 -2.10 16.13
C ILE A 82 -3.13 -0.95 17.13
N ALA A 83 -3.05 0.28 16.63
CA ALA A 83 -3.18 1.50 17.40
C ALA A 83 -3.73 2.63 16.53
N SER A 84 -4.44 3.57 17.14
CA SER A 84 -4.95 4.75 16.44
C SER A 84 -4.81 6.00 17.31
N ALA A 85 -4.34 7.08 16.69
CA ALA A 85 -4.27 8.41 17.25
C ALA A 85 -4.76 9.44 16.21
N ASP A 86 -4.90 10.70 16.61
CA ASP A 86 -5.48 11.76 15.78
C ASP A 86 -4.78 11.92 14.42
N VAL A 87 -3.45 11.74 14.37
CA VAL A 87 -2.67 11.97 13.14
C VAL A 87 -2.37 10.68 12.37
N LEU A 88 -2.37 9.53 13.05
CA LEU A 88 -1.85 8.27 12.51
C LEU A 88 -2.62 7.08 13.06
N THR A 89 -3.06 6.21 12.16
CA THR A 89 -3.49 4.85 12.50
C THR A 89 -2.41 3.88 12.04
N LEU A 90 -1.99 3.02 12.97
CA LEU A 90 -1.12 1.89 12.69
C LEU A 90 -2.01 0.67 12.45
N ALA A 91 -2.04 0.19 11.21
CA ALA A 91 -2.79 -0.98 10.80
C ALA A 91 -1.85 -2.06 10.26
N TRP A 92 -2.41 -3.22 9.94
CA TRP A 92 -1.64 -4.31 9.35
C TRP A 92 -2.51 -5.17 8.46
N ASN A 93 -1.85 -5.90 7.57
CA ASN A 93 -2.47 -6.88 6.70
C ASN A 93 -1.59 -8.13 6.63
N PHE A 94 -2.19 -9.21 6.14
CA PHE A 94 -1.41 -10.35 5.66
C PHE A 94 -2.06 -10.93 4.42
N GLY A 95 -1.32 -11.73 3.66
CA GLY A 95 -1.83 -12.29 2.42
C GLY A 95 -0.80 -13.06 1.65
N GLY A 96 -1.01 -13.14 0.35
CA GLY A 96 -0.05 -13.76 -0.55
C GLY A 96 -0.36 -13.44 -2.00
N GLY A 97 0.64 -13.65 -2.84
CA GLY A 97 0.57 -13.28 -4.23
C GLY A 97 1.54 -14.05 -5.11
N GLY A 98 1.30 -13.93 -6.41
CA GLY A 98 2.17 -14.45 -7.45
C GLY A 98 2.77 -13.32 -8.25
N ALA A 99 3.93 -13.57 -8.83
CA ALA A 99 4.62 -12.61 -9.67
C ALA A 99 5.24 -13.27 -10.88
N LEU A 100 5.30 -12.53 -11.98
CA LEU A 100 5.91 -12.92 -13.24
C LEU A 100 6.83 -11.79 -13.72
N GLY A 101 7.93 -12.14 -14.36
CA GLY A 101 8.83 -11.19 -15.00
C GLY A 101 9.42 -11.74 -16.30
N VAL A 102 9.77 -10.85 -17.22
CA VAL A 102 10.55 -11.15 -18.43
C VAL A 102 11.68 -10.13 -18.61
N GLY A 103 12.88 -10.59 -18.91
CA GLY A 103 14.06 -9.76 -19.14
C GLY A 103 15.15 -10.50 -19.92
N ASP A 104 16.34 -9.92 -19.99
CA ASP A 104 17.49 -10.50 -20.71
C ASP A 104 17.87 -11.89 -20.20
N GLY A 105 17.67 -12.16 -18.90
CA GLY A 105 17.89 -13.46 -18.26
C GLY A 105 16.79 -14.51 -18.48
N GLY A 106 15.71 -14.18 -19.19
CA GLY A 106 14.59 -15.09 -19.49
C GLY A 106 13.30 -14.78 -18.73
N LEU A 107 12.50 -15.82 -18.45
CA LEU A 107 11.22 -15.73 -17.73
C LEU A 107 11.42 -16.05 -16.25
N GLY A 108 10.81 -15.26 -15.38
CA GLY A 108 10.80 -15.45 -13.94
C GLY A 108 9.38 -15.61 -13.42
N ALA A 109 9.23 -16.44 -12.41
CA ALA A 109 7.97 -16.65 -11.73
C ALA A 109 8.23 -16.93 -10.26
N GLY A 110 7.37 -16.41 -9.39
CA GLY A 110 7.46 -16.66 -7.96
C GLY A 110 6.13 -16.44 -7.26
N ALA A 111 6.07 -16.88 -6.02
CA ALA A 111 4.98 -16.60 -5.11
C ALA A 111 5.54 -16.13 -3.77
N ALA A 112 4.77 -15.33 -3.02
CA ALA A 112 5.17 -14.91 -1.69
C ALA A 112 3.98 -14.89 -0.74
N PHE A 113 4.27 -15.16 0.53
CA PHE A 113 3.42 -14.68 1.62
C PHE A 113 3.74 -13.21 1.84
N VAL A 114 2.77 -12.44 2.35
CA VAL A 114 2.92 -11.01 2.65
C VAL A 114 2.40 -10.76 4.06
N ALA A 115 3.17 -10.05 4.87
CA ALA A 115 2.70 -9.41 6.10
C ALA A 115 3.09 -7.94 6.07
N GLY A 116 2.10 -7.05 6.01
CA GLY A 116 2.29 -5.61 5.87
C GLY A 116 1.97 -4.87 7.16
N LEU A 117 2.83 -3.93 7.54
CA LEU A 117 2.57 -2.90 8.53
C LEU A 117 2.22 -1.59 7.80
N GLU A 118 1.04 -1.03 8.06
CA GLU A 118 0.50 0.12 7.36
C GLU A 118 0.43 1.36 8.27
N PHE A 119 0.95 2.48 7.76
CA PHE A 119 0.93 3.79 8.40
C PHE A 119 -0.09 4.66 7.66
N HIS A 120 -1.27 4.83 8.24
CA HIS A 120 -2.36 5.61 7.66
C HIS A 120 -2.42 7.01 8.30
N PHE A 121 -1.96 8.02 7.56
CA PHE A 121 -2.01 9.40 8.03
C PHE A 121 -3.45 9.91 7.95
N GLN A 122 -4.09 10.20 9.08
CA GLN A 122 -5.50 10.59 9.08
C GLN A 122 -5.81 11.85 8.25
N PRO A 123 -4.99 12.93 8.32
CA PRO A 123 -5.30 14.19 7.64
C PRO A 123 -5.07 14.20 6.12
N VAL A 124 -4.38 13.21 5.57
CA VAL A 124 -4.03 13.15 4.13
C VAL A 124 -4.23 11.74 3.61
N PRO A 125 -4.73 11.51 2.39
CA PRO A 125 -5.03 10.17 1.86
C PRO A 125 -3.75 9.43 1.41
N VAL A 126 -2.74 9.39 2.26
CA VAL A 126 -1.47 8.70 2.04
C VAL A 126 -1.40 7.46 2.91
N ASP A 127 -0.87 6.38 2.36
CA ASP A 127 -0.34 5.27 3.14
C ASP A 127 1.16 5.08 2.88
N LEU A 128 1.86 4.68 3.94
CA LEU A 128 3.18 4.08 3.84
C LEU A 128 3.07 2.67 4.37
N VAL A 129 3.70 1.71 3.69
CA VAL A 129 3.63 0.29 4.06
C VAL A 129 5.01 -0.31 4.05
N LEU A 130 5.30 -1.11 5.07
CA LEU A 130 6.47 -1.99 5.13
C LEU A 130 5.96 -3.43 5.10
N GLU A 131 6.53 -4.26 4.25
CA GLU A 131 6.08 -5.64 4.06
C GLU A 131 7.23 -6.62 4.31
N TRP A 132 6.99 -7.63 5.12
CA TRP A 132 7.81 -8.85 5.14
C TRP A 132 7.21 -9.87 4.18
N ARG A 133 8.04 -10.41 3.27
CA ARG A 133 7.58 -11.13 2.08
C ARG A 133 8.35 -12.43 1.82
N PRO A 134 8.34 -13.42 2.72
CA PRO A 134 9.01 -14.69 2.45
C PRO A 134 8.44 -15.33 1.18
N GLY A 135 9.33 -15.73 0.28
CA GLY A 135 9.03 -16.05 -1.10
C GLY A 135 9.53 -17.42 -1.54
N LEU A 136 8.91 -17.92 -2.60
CA LEU A 136 9.34 -19.06 -3.37
C LEU A 136 9.53 -18.59 -4.80
N THR A 137 10.78 -18.57 -5.26
CA THR A 137 11.08 -18.50 -6.69
C THR A 137 10.77 -19.86 -7.30
N ILE A 138 10.08 -19.86 -8.44
CA ILE A 138 9.65 -21.07 -9.17
C ILE A 138 10.44 -21.20 -10.47
N LEU A 139 10.67 -20.07 -11.16
CA LEU A 139 11.46 -20.00 -12.39
C LEU A 139 12.54 -18.91 -12.27
N PRO A 140 13.74 -19.12 -12.83
CA PRO A 140 14.15 -20.33 -13.59
C PRO A 140 14.46 -21.53 -12.70
N ASP A 141 14.91 -21.29 -11.48
CA ASP A 141 15.27 -22.31 -10.49
C ASP A 141 14.45 -22.14 -9.22
N VAL A 142 14.10 -23.26 -8.58
CA VAL A 142 13.31 -23.25 -7.36
C VAL A 142 14.20 -22.85 -6.18
N ASP A 143 13.85 -21.76 -5.51
CA ASP A 143 14.55 -21.25 -4.34
C ASP A 143 13.60 -20.64 -3.30
N ILE A 144 13.94 -20.77 -2.02
CA ILE A 144 13.14 -20.27 -0.91
C ILE A 144 13.88 -19.11 -0.25
N GLU A 145 13.26 -17.94 -0.27
CA GLU A 145 13.77 -16.74 0.38
C GLU A 145 12.94 -16.43 1.61
N LEU A 146 13.43 -16.75 2.81
CA LEU A 146 12.68 -16.52 4.06
C LEU A 146 12.74 -15.06 4.54
N VAL A 147 13.70 -14.29 4.04
CA VAL A 147 13.96 -12.91 4.47
C VAL A 147 13.97 -12.02 3.24
N ASN A 148 12.82 -11.45 2.94
CA ASN A 148 12.64 -10.47 1.88
C ASN A 148 11.69 -9.37 2.39
N PHE A 149 11.99 -8.12 2.05
CA PHE A 149 11.22 -6.97 2.47
C PHE A 149 10.85 -6.09 1.29
N GLY A 150 9.62 -5.61 1.31
CA GLY A 150 9.09 -4.65 0.37
C GLY A 150 8.47 -3.46 1.08
N GLY A 151 7.93 -2.55 0.29
CA GLY A 151 7.18 -1.43 0.83
C GLY A 151 6.52 -0.63 -0.26
N HIS A 152 5.56 0.20 0.16
CA HIS A 152 4.75 1.01 -0.73
C HIS A 152 4.54 2.40 -0.13
N ALA A 153 4.47 3.39 -0.99
CA ALA A 153 3.98 4.71 -0.67
C ALA A 153 2.89 5.07 -1.68
N ARG A 154 1.64 5.24 -1.24
CA ARG A 154 0.51 5.47 -2.15
C ARG A 154 -0.36 6.63 -1.70
N TRP A 155 -0.98 7.25 -2.70
CA TRP A 155 -2.02 8.25 -2.57
C TRP A 155 -3.37 7.62 -2.94
N TYR A 156 -4.42 7.90 -2.19
CA TYR A 156 -5.77 7.39 -2.44
C TYR A 156 -6.69 8.47 -3.02
N PHE A 157 -7.53 8.04 -3.95
CA PHE A 157 -8.51 8.87 -4.66
C PHE A 157 -9.93 8.51 -4.27
#